data_AF-A0A958XUB4-F1
#
_entry.id   AF-A0A958XUB4-F1
#
_cell.length_a   1.000
_cell.length_b   1.000
_cell.length_c   1.000
_cell.angle_alpha   90.00
_cell.angle_beta   90.00
_cell.angle_gamma   90.00
#
_symmetry.space_group_name_H-M   'P 1'
#
loop_
_entity.id
_entity.type
_entity.pdbx_description
1 polymer ?
#
loop_
_entity_poly.entity_id
_entity_poly.type
_entity_poly.pdbx_seq_one_letter_code
_entity_poly.pdbx_strand_id
1 'polypeptide(L)' 'VELNLFRWFRIALTGGYRFVSGVQQQKLAGLNNRDFNSGTLALTLRFGKFYKSRDNDGVRD' A
#
# COMPACT_ATOMS: atom_id res chain seq x y z
N VAL A 1 -3.54 2.04 -8.57
CA VAL A 1 -4.99 2.05 -8.88
C VAL A 1 -5.75 1.76 -7.60
N GLU A 2 -6.76 2.56 -7.26
CA GLU A 2 -7.58 2.35 -6.05
C GLU A 2 -9.05 2.19 -6.46
N LEU A 3 -9.73 1.20 -5.88
CA LEU A 3 -11.14 0.90 -6.10
C LEU A 3 -11.87 0.88 -4.76
N ASN A 4 -12.92 1.70 -4.68
CA ASN A 4 -13.87 1.68 -3.58
C ASN A 4 -14.94 0.62 -3.86
N LEU A 5 -14.81 -0.55 -3.25
CA LEU A 5 -15.81 -1.62 -3.41
C LEU A 5 -17.06 -1.33 -2.58
N PHE A 6 -16.89 -0.84 -1.35
CA PHE A 6 -18.00 -0.42 -0.48
C PHE A 6 -17.64 0.86 0.28
N ARG A 7 -18.65 1.54 0.85
CA ARG A 7 -18.44 2.78 1.63
C ARG A 7 -17.51 2.60 2.84
N TRP A 8 -17.32 1.36 3.27
CA TRP A 8 -16.49 0.92 4.39
C TRP A 8 -15.31 0.03 3.96
N PHE A 9 -15.13 -0.26 2.67
CA PHE A 9 -14.09 -1.17 2.19
C PHE A 9 -13.43 -0.67 0.92
N ARG A 10 -12.09 -0.56 0.94
CA ARG A 10 -11.28 -0.10 -0.19
C ARG A 10 -10.16 -1.07 -0.48
N ILE A 11 -9.89 -1.27 -1.77
CA ILE A 11 -8.74 -2.03 -2.25
C ILE A 11 -7.89 -1.11 -3.12
N ALA A 12 -6.58 -1.11 -2.89
CA ALA A 12 -5.62 -0.46 -3.76
C ALA A 12 -4.57 -1.45 -4.24
N LEU A 13 -4.23 -1.35 -5.53
CA LEU A 13 -3.09 -2.02 -6.14
C LEU A 13 -2.05 -0.97 -6.49
N THR A 14 -0.85 -1.16 -5.98
CA THR A 14 0.29 -0.28 -6.22
C THR A 14 1.42 -1.09 -6.84
N GLY A 15 1.90 -0.64 -7.99
CA GLY A 15 3.07 -1.20 -8.66
C GLY A 15 4.13 -0.13 -8.84
N GLY A 16 5.39 -0.53 -8.79
CA GLY A 16 6.52 0.34 -9.03
C GLY A 16 7.68 -0.44 -9.62
N TYR A 17 8.55 0.27 -10.32
CA TYR A 17 9.79 -0.29 -10.83
C TYR A 17 10.93 0.67 -10.55
N ARG A 18 12.04 0.17 -10.04
CA ARG A 18 13.26 0.94 -9.82
C ARG A 18 14.33 0.47 -10.79
N PHE A 19 14.83 1.39 -11.62
CA PHE A 19 16.03 1.21 -12.43
C PHE A 19 17.19 1.97 -11.79
N VAL A 20 18.32 1.30 -11.57
CA VAL A 20 19.55 1.94 -11.10
C VAL A 20 20.66 1.71 -12.13
N SER A 21 21.20 2.81 -12.67
CA SER A 21 22.32 2.80 -13.60
C SER A 21 23.53 3.52 -13.00
N GLY A 22 24.74 3.09 -13.36
CA GLY A 22 25.99 3.75 -12.92
C GLY A 22 26.58 3.21 -11.61
N VAL A 23 26.18 2.02 -11.17
CA VAL A 23 26.79 1.36 -10.00
C VAL A 23 28.23 0.96 -10.34
N GLN A 24 29.21 1.43 -9.55
CA GLN A 24 30.61 1.03 -9.71
C GLN A 24 30.79 -0.44 -9.31
N GLN A 25 30.69 -1.33 -10.30
CA GLN A 25 30.79 -2.78 -10.15
C GLN A 25 32.09 -3.23 -9.46
N GLN A 26 33.16 -2.43 -9.52
CA GLN A 26 34.44 -2.77 -8.87
C GLN A 26 34.43 -2.65 -7.34
N LYS A 27 33.47 -1.94 -6.72
CA LYS A 27 33.40 -1.75 -5.25
C LYS A 27 32.36 -2.64 -4.56
N LEU A 28 31.46 -3.26 -5.30
CA LEU A 28 30.38 -4.08 -4.76
C LEU A 28 30.61 -5.53 -5.19
N ALA A 29 31.20 -6.32 -4.28
CA ALA A 29 31.60 -7.70 -4.46
C ALA A 29 30.48 -8.56 -5.09
N GLY A 30 30.54 -8.77 -6.42
CA GLY A 30 29.69 -9.70 -7.14
C GLY A 30 28.25 -9.25 -7.43
N LEU A 31 27.87 -8.01 -7.11
CA LEU A 31 26.53 -7.48 -7.37
C LEU A 31 26.47 -6.84 -8.75
N ASN A 32 25.64 -7.38 -9.63
CA ASN A 32 25.43 -6.88 -10.99
C ASN A 32 24.34 -5.79 -11.00
N ASN A 33 24.35 -4.89 -12.00
CA ASN A 33 23.31 -3.86 -12.16
C ASN A 33 21.88 -4.45 -12.18
N ARG A 34 21.73 -5.73 -12.53
CA ARG A 34 20.47 -6.45 -12.56
C ARG A 34 19.89 -6.71 -11.16
N ASP A 35 20.73 -6.77 -10.14
CA ASP A 35 20.31 -7.02 -8.74
C ASP A 35 19.73 -5.76 -8.09
N PHE A 36 20.07 -4.58 -8.62
CA PHE A 36 19.54 -3.29 -8.17
C PHE A 36 18.26 -2.88 -8.89
N ASN A 37 17.94 -3.57 -9.98
CA ASN A 37 16.70 -3.37 -10.73
C ASN A 37 15.61 -4.24 -10.10
N SER A 38 14.68 -3.63 -9.38
CA SER A 38 13.65 -4.35 -8.65
C SER A 38 12.27 -3.81 -8.99
N GLY A 39 11.37 -4.72 -9.35
CA GLY A 39 9.94 -4.46 -9.44
C GLY A 39 9.29 -4.66 -8.07
N THR A 40 8.39 -3.77 -7.71
CA THR A 40 7.55 -3.90 -6.51
C THR A 40 6.08 -3.95 -6.89
N LEU A 41 5.34 -4.84 -6.23
CA LEU A 41 3.89 -4.95 -6.32
C LEU A 41 3.35 -5.05 -4.90
N ALA A 42 2.32 -4.26 -4.62
CA ALA A 42 1.68 -4.20 -3.32
C ALA A 42 0.16 -4.17 -3.48
N LEU A 43 -0.52 -4.97 -2.67
CA LEU A 43 -1.97 -4.95 -2.48
C LEU A 43 -2.26 -4.34 -1.11
N THR A 44 -3.13 -3.34 -1.07
CA THR A 44 -3.55 -2.67 0.16
C THR A 44 -5.04 -2.89 0.37
N LEU A 45 -5.39 -3.43 1.53
CA LEU A 45 -6.77 -3.65 1.97
C LEU A 45 -7.09 -2.69 3.12
N ARG A 46 -8.15 -1.90 2.99
CA ARG A 46 -8.59 -0.96 4.03
C ARG A 46 -10.02 -1.25 4.45
N PHE A 47 -10.20 -1.55 5.74
CA PHE A 47 -11.49 -1.75 6.39
C PHE A 47 -11.82 -0.55 7.28
N GLY A 48 -12.98 0.06 7.07
CA GLY A 48 -13.52 1.11 7.92
C GLY A 48 -14.19 0.52 9.16
N LYS A 49 -13.87 1.04 10.34
CA LYS A 49 -14.51 0.66 11.62
C LYS A 49 -16.00 1.03 11.60
N PHE A 50 -16.87 0.04 11.79
CA PHE A 50 -18.29 0.27 12.06
C PHE A 50 -18.52 0.36 13.56
N TYR A 51 -18.46 1.57 14.11
CA TYR A 51 -19.04 1.83 15.42
C TYR A 51 -19.97 3.03 15.28
N LYS A 52 -21.26 2.74 15.22
CA LYS A 52 -22.30 3.72 15.51
C LYS A 52 -23.14 3.14 16.63
N SER A 53 -22.65 3.26 17.86
CA SER A 53 -23.55 3.24 19.01
C SER A 53 -24.41 4.49 18.87
N ARG A 54 -25.65 4.29 18.42
CA ARG A 54 -26.69 5.30 18.64
C ARG A 54 -27.08 5.13 20.09
N ASP A 55 -26.40 5.84 20.98
CA ASP A 55 -26.96 6.07 22.31
C ASP A 55 -28.16 7.00 22.10
N ASN A 56 -29.33 6.41 22.29
CA ASN A 56 -30.61 7.07 22.22
C ASN A 56 -30.84 7.65 23.61
N ASP A 57 -30.25 8.81 23.85
CA ASP A 57 -30.50 9.58 25.06
C ASP A 57 -31.90 10.17 24.94
N GLY A 58 -32.89 9.31 25.21
CA GLY A 58 -34.27 9.72 25.41
C GLY A 58 -34.28 10.74 26.54
N VAL A 59 -34.38 12.01 26.16
CA VAL A 59 -34.77 13.11 27.04
C VAL A 59 -36.06 12.67 27.71
N ARG A 60 -35.98 12.39 29.01
CA ARG A 60 -37.13 12.10 29.87
C ARG A 60 -37.72 13.44 30.27
N ASP A 61 -39.02 13.58 30.04
CA ASP A 61 -39.85 14.74 30.37
C ASP A 61 -39.78 15.15 31.85
#